data_AF-A0A2K3L0K4-F1
#
_entry.id   AF-A0A2K3L0K4-F1
#
_cell.length_a   1.000
_cell.length_b   1.000
_cell.length_c   1.000
_cell.angle_alpha   90.00
_cell.angle_beta   90.00
_cell.angle_gamma   90.00
#
_symmetry.space_group_name_H-M   'P 1'
#
loop_
_entity.id
_entity.type
_entity.pdbx_description
1 polymer ?
#
loop_
_entity_poly.entity_id
_entity_poly.type
_entity_poly.pdbx_seq_one_letter_code
_entity_poly.pdbx_strand_id
1 'polypeptide(L)'
;MALSACFNVVASSNINISLPSFPFKFPSLWPTNQKLKMGPLSVSPMGFGTWAWGNQLLWGYQESMDDDLQQIFNMAVDNGVNLFDTADSYGTGRFNGQSEKLLGKFIRDFREKKGSSREIVIATKFAAYPWRLTPGQFVNACRASLDRMQIEQIGIGQLHWSTANYAPFQELALWDGLVAMYDKVTIIHV
;
A
#
# COMPACT_ATOMS: atom_id res chain seq x y z
N MET A 1 1.68 15.16 -9.54
CA MET A 1 0.80 14.22 -10.26
C MET A 1 1.47 12.85 -10.21
N ALA A 2 1.20 12.04 -9.19
CA ALA A 2 1.78 10.71 -9.07
C ALA A 2 0.94 9.74 -9.93
N LEU A 3 1.53 9.22 -11.00
CA LEU A 3 0.93 8.16 -11.80
C LEU A 3 1.04 6.85 -11.00
N SER A 4 -0.08 6.39 -10.44
CA SER A 4 -0.21 5.03 -9.93
C SER A 4 -0.28 4.08 -11.13
N ALA A 5 0.82 3.37 -11.43
CA ALA A 5 0.80 2.30 -12.41
C ALA A 5 0.27 1.02 -11.73
N CYS A 6 -1.00 0.68 -11.97
CA CYS A 6 -1.51 -0.65 -11.66
C CYS A 6 -0.94 -1.64 -12.68
N PHE A 7 0.06 -2.43 -12.28
CA PHE A 7 0.48 -3.57 -13.09
C PHE A 7 -0.56 -4.69 -12.93
N ASN A 8 -1.37 -4.89 -13.97
CA ASN A 8 -2.33 -6.00 -14.04
C ASN A 8 -1.59 -7.28 -14.42
N VAL A 9 -1.51 -8.24 -13.50
CA VAL A 9 -1.24 -9.64 -13.87
C VAL A 9 -2.60 -10.32 -14.01
N VAL A 10 -3.06 -10.50 -15.24
CA VAL A 10 -4.24 -11.32 -15.53
C VAL A 10 -3.79 -12.78 -15.48
N ALA A 11 -4.11 -13.47 -14.40
CA ALA A 11 -3.92 -14.92 -14.31
C ALA A 11 -5.04 -15.64 -15.09
N SER A 12 -4.82 -15.93 -16.37
CA SER A 12 -5.65 -16.91 -17.07
C SER A 12 -5.18 -18.31 -16.71
N SER A 13 -6.09 -19.12 -16.17
CA SER A 13 -5.86 -20.53 -15.79
C SER A 13 -5.31 -21.37 -16.94
N ASN A 14 -4.32 -22.22 -16.63
CA ASN A 14 -3.65 -23.23 -17.47
C ASN A 14 -2.46 -22.77 -18.33
N ILE A 15 -1.55 -21.97 -17.76
CA ILE A 15 -0.20 -21.85 -18.29
C ILE A 15 0.77 -22.24 -17.17
N ASN A 16 1.61 -23.23 -17.44
CA ASN A 16 2.81 -23.49 -16.66
C ASN A 16 3.72 -22.28 -16.86
N ILE A 17 3.55 -21.24 -16.05
CA ILE A 17 4.39 -20.06 -16.10
C ILE A 17 5.70 -20.47 -15.42
N SER A 18 6.60 -21.07 -16.19
CA SER A 18 7.99 -20.71 -15.98
C SER A 18 8.01 -19.20 -16.11
N LEU A 19 8.23 -18.49 -14.98
CA LEU A 19 8.48 -17.06 -15.02
C LEU A 19 9.53 -16.88 -16.11
N PRO A 20 9.20 -16.22 -17.24
CA PRO A 20 10.20 -16.00 -18.24
C PRO A 20 11.29 -15.24 -17.50
N SER A 21 12.53 -15.68 -17.65
CA SER A 21 13.70 -14.88 -17.33
C SER A 21 13.72 -13.69 -18.28
N PHE A 22 12.69 -12.85 -18.23
CA PHE A 22 12.67 -11.56 -18.87
C PHE A 22 13.74 -10.77 -18.13
N PRO A 23 14.83 -10.38 -18.78
CA PRO A 23 15.56 -9.23 -18.29
C PRO A 23 14.63 -8.05 -18.58
N PHE A 24 13.64 -7.82 -17.73
CA PHE A 24 12.92 -6.56 -17.72
C PHE A 24 13.96 -5.52 -17.31
N LYS A 25 14.65 -5.01 -18.32
CA LYS A 25 15.48 -3.82 -18.19
C LYS A 25 14.52 -2.67 -18.29
N PHE A 26 14.36 -1.96 -17.19
CA PHE A 26 13.80 -0.62 -17.25
C PHE A 26 14.48 0.16 -18.40
N PRO A 27 13.73 1.00 -19.14
CA PRO A 27 14.31 1.82 -20.19
C PRO A 27 15.56 2.53 -19.68
N SER A 28 16.56 2.77 -20.53
CA SER A 28 17.81 3.46 -20.13
C SER A 28 17.60 4.84 -19.51
N LEU A 29 16.43 5.44 -19.74
CA LEU A 29 16.00 6.73 -19.17
C LEU A 29 15.23 6.58 -17.86
N TRP A 30 15.04 5.37 -17.33
CA TRP A 30 14.37 5.17 -16.05
C TRP A 30 15.22 5.76 -14.94
N PRO A 31 14.69 6.72 -14.18
CA PRO A 31 15.50 7.45 -13.23
C PRO A 31 15.58 6.68 -11.91
N THR A 32 16.24 5.51 -11.91
CA THR A 32 16.41 4.63 -10.74
C THR A 32 16.95 5.36 -9.51
N ASN A 33 17.76 6.40 -9.73
CA ASN A 33 18.40 7.19 -8.69
C ASN A 33 17.70 8.52 -8.39
N GLN A 34 16.66 8.89 -9.14
CA GLN A 34 15.90 10.09 -8.83
C GLN A 34 14.98 9.81 -7.65
N LYS A 35 14.94 10.74 -6.71
CA LYS A 35 13.97 10.75 -5.61
C LYS A 35 13.24 12.07 -5.62
N LEU A 36 11.96 12.02 -5.27
CA LEU A 36 11.09 13.17 -5.08
C LEU A 36 10.91 13.41 -3.58
N LYS A 37 10.87 14.68 -3.19
CA LYS A 37 10.53 15.05 -1.81
C LYS A 37 9.03 15.12 -1.64
N MET A 38 8.54 14.49 -0.57
CA MET A 38 7.14 14.58 -0.15
C MET A 38 7.11 14.81 1.36
N GLY A 39 7.02 16.09 1.73
CA GLY A 39 7.33 16.51 3.10
C GLY A 39 8.76 16.07 3.49
N PRO A 40 8.95 15.39 4.64
CA PRO A 40 10.25 14.88 5.06
C PRO A 40 10.69 13.61 4.30
N LEU A 41 9.79 12.96 3.56
CA LEU A 41 10.03 11.68 2.89
C LEU A 41 10.78 11.85 1.56
N SER A 42 11.50 10.79 1.16
CA SER A 42 12.22 10.70 -0.11
C SER A 42 11.72 9.49 -0.90
N VAL A 43 10.86 9.72 -1.90
CA VAL A 43 10.15 8.65 -2.62
C VAL A 43 10.61 8.51 -4.06
N SER A 44 10.45 7.32 -4.64
CA SER A 44 10.67 7.08 -6.06
C SER A 44 9.63 7.84 -6.89
N PRO A 45 9.99 8.31 -8.11
CA PRO A 45 9.05 8.99 -9.01
C PRO A 45 7.84 8.14 -9.40
N MET A 46 7.97 6.82 -9.33
CA MET A 46 6.88 5.86 -9.48
C MET A 46 6.63 5.15 -8.16
N GLY A 47 5.35 5.07 -7.77
CA GLY A 47 4.88 4.21 -6.69
C GLY A 47 4.31 2.89 -7.21
N PHE A 48 4.08 1.95 -6.29
CA PHE A 48 3.52 0.64 -6.57
C PHE A 48 2.15 0.49 -5.89
N GLY A 49 1.08 0.37 -6.67
CA GLY A 49 -0.27 0.18 -6.14
C GLY A 49 -0.58 -1.28 -5.83
N THR A 50 -1.22 -1.56 -4.70
CA THR A 50 -1.45 -2.93 -4.20
C THR A 50 -2.93 -3.34 -4.16
N TRP A 51 -3.83 -2.65 -4.87
CA TRP A 51 -5.28 -2.94 -4.82
C TRP A 51 -5.66 -4.36 -5.27
N ALA A 52 -4.93 -4.93 -6.24
CA ALA A 52 -5.16 -6.29 -6.69
C ALA A 52 -4.80 -7.35 -5.63
N TRP A 53 -3.93 -7.02 -4.69
CA TRP A 53 -3.46 -7.95 -3.66
C TRP A 53 -4.57 -8.17 -2.64
N GLY A 54 -5.05 -9.42 -2.52
CA GLY A 54 -6.15 -9.75 -1.62
C GLY A 54 -7.56 -9.52 -2.18
N ASN A 55 -7.71 -9.08 -3.44
CA ASN A 55 -9.01 -8.81 -4.03
C ASN A 55 -9.45 -9.94 -4.98
N GLN A 56 -10.21 -10.89 -4.43
CA GLN A 56 -10.68 -12.05 -5.17
C GLN A 56 -11.74 -11.68 -6.21
N LEU A 57 -12.63 -10.73 -5.90
CA LEU A 57 -13.79 -10.42 -6.73
C LEU A 57 -13.41 -9.77 -8.07
N LEU A 58 -12.50 -8.80 -8.05
CA LEU A 58 -12.14 -8.02 -9.25
C LEU A 58 -10.91 -8.57 -9.97
N TRP A 59 -10.01 -9.23 -9.24
CA TRP A 59 -8.69 -9.62 -9.73
C TRP A 59 -8.41 -11.11 -9.63
N GLY A 60 -9.37 -11.90 -9.13
CA GLY A 60 -9.22 -13.36 -9.03
C GLY A 60 -8.13 -13.80 -8.05
N TYR A 61 -7.76 -12.95 -7.08
CA TYR A 61 -6.74 -13.26 -6.07
C TYR A 61 -7.02 -14.62 -5.38
N GLN A 62 -5.96 -15.41 -5.27
CA GLN A 62 -5.90 -16.64 -4.50
C GLN A 62 -4.61 -16.64 -3.68
N GLU A 63 -4.63 -17.22 -2.48
CA GLU A 63 -3.45 -17.30 -1.60
C GLU A 63 -2.27 -18.04 -2.26
N SER A 64 -2.55 -18.93 -3.22
CA SER A 64 -1.52 -19.59 -4.04
C SER A 64 -0.68 -18.63 -4.89
N MET A 65 -1.13 -17.38 -5.07
CA MET A 65 -0.40 -16.32 -5.79
C MET A 65 0.61 -15.58 -4.91
N ASP A 66 0.60 -15.79 -3.59
CA ASP A 66 1.39 -14.98 -2.64
C ASP A 66 2.90 -15.01 -2.92
N ASP A 67 3.43 -16.17 -3.35
CA ASP A 67 4.84 -16.32 -3.69
C ASP A 67 5.24 -15.54 -4.96
N ASP A 68 4.35 -15.48 -5.95
CA ASP A 68 4.57 -14.68 -7.17
C ASP A 68 4.47 -13.19 -6.84
N LEU A 69 3.50 -12.80 -6.01
CA LEU A 69 3.34 -11.42 -5.55
C LEU A 69 4.56 -10.95 -4.73
N GLN A 70 5.11 -11.81 -3.87
CA GLN A 70 6.37 -11.54 -3.16
C GLN A 70 7.53 -11.30 -4.13
N GLN A 71 7.64 -12.09 -5.21
CA GLN A 71 8.68 -11.90 -6.22
C GLN A 71 8.52 -10.57 -6.96
N ILE A 72 7.29 -10.16 -7.28
CA ILE A 72 7.00 -8.86 -7.87
C ILE A 72 7.38 -7.73 -6.92
N PHE A 73 7.03 -7.82 -5.64
CA PHE A 73 7.45 -6.87 -4.61
C PHE A 73 8.98 -6.75 -4.55
N ASN A 74 9.68 -7.88 -4.47
CA ASN A 74 11.14 -7.93 -4.42
C ASN A 74 11.75 -7.26 -5.66
N MET A 75 11.20 -7.54 -6.85
CA MET A 75 11.65 -6.95 -8.10
C MET A 75 11.44 -5.43 -8.12
N ALA A 76 10.31 -4.93 -7.65
CA ALA A 76 10.04 -3.50 -7.56
C ALA A 76 11.06 -2.80 -6.65
N VAL A 77 11.31 -3.34 -5.45
CA VAL A 77 12.30 -2.80 -4.51
C VAL A 77 13.72 -2.91 -5.05
N ASP A 78 14.06 -3.99 -5.74
CA ASP A 78 15.37 -4.18 -6.40
C ASP A 78 15.61 -3.19 -7.54
N ASN A 79 14.55 -2.63 -8.13
CA ASN A 79 14.64 -1.60 -9.16
C ASN A 79 14.42 -0.17 -8.64
N GLY A 80 14.50 0.04 -7.33
CA GLY A 80 14.53 1.37 -6.71
C GLY A 80 13.16 1.98 -6.39
N VAL A 81 12.07 1.23 -6.60
CA VAL A 81 10.75 1.63 -6.09
C VAL A 81 10.76 1.52 -4.57
N ASN A 82 10.37 2.60 -3.89
CA ASN A 82 10.23 2.60 -2.44
C ASN A 82 8.89 3.14 -1.95
N LEU A 83 8.01 3.64 -2.82
CA LEU A 83 6.66 4.06 -2.42
C LEU A 83 5.65 2.97 -2.77
N PHE A 84 4.96 2.45 -1.77
CA PHE A 84 3.91 1.44 -1.92
C PHE A 84 2.57 2.01 -1.43
N ASP A 85 1.55 1.91 -2.28
CA ASP A 85 0.22 2.45 -2.06
C ASP A 85 -0.78 1.33 -1.78
N THR A 86 -1.47 1.42 -0.64
CA THR A 86 -2.48 0.46 -0.17
C THR A 86 -3.69 1.17 0.46
N ALA A 87 -4.63 0.42 1.04
CA ALA A 87 -5.74 0.95 1.83
C ALA A 87 -6.29 -0.09 2.80
N ASP A 88 -6.89 0.37 3.90
CA ASP A 88 -7.58 -0.49 4.87
C ASP A 88 -8.77 -1.25 4.26
N SER A 89 -9.34 -0.70 3.18
CA SER A 89 -10.46 -1.29 2.45
C SER A 89 -10.04 -2.20 1.29
N TYR A 90 -8.75 -2.43 1.05
CA TYR A 90 -8.30 -3.31 -0.02
C TYR A 90 -8.39 -4.78 0.39
N GLY A 91 -9.19 -5.50 -0.39
CA GLY A 91 -9.54 -6.91 -0.17
C GLY A 91 -11.05 -7.06 0.09
N THR A 92 -11.57 -8.26 -0.15
CA THR A 92 -13.02 -8.50 -0.15
C THR A 92 -13.39 -9.75 0.64
N GLY A 93 -14.53 -9.73 1.33
CA GLY A 93 -15.04 -10.89 2.08
C GLY A 93 -14.02 -11.38 3.12
N ARG A 94 -13.61 -12.65 3.03
CA ARG A 94 -12.60 -13.25 3.92
C ARG A 94 -11.22 -12.58 3.86
N PHE A 95 -10.95 -11.81 2.81
CA PHE A 95 -9.68 -11.14 2.56
C PHE A 95 -9.71 -9.65 2.91
N ASN A 96 -10.59 -9.21 3.80
CA ASN A 96 -10.60 -7.80 4.22
C ASN A 96 -9.24 -7.38 4.82
N GLY A 97 -8.69 -6.27 4.34
CA GLY A 97 -7.36 -5.75 4.72
C GLY A 97 -6.19 -6.64 4.27
N GLN A 98 -6.41 -7.59 3.36
CA GLN A 98 -5.37 -8.54 2.93
C GLN A 98 -4.22 -7.86 2.20
N SER A 99 -4.48 -6.76 1.47
CA SER A 99 -3.42 -6.00 0.81
C SER A 99 -2.36 -5.49 1.79
N GLU A 100 -2.80 -4.93 2.93
CA GLU A 100 -1.91 -4.49 4.01
C GLU A 100 -1.16 -5.67 4.66
N LYS A 101 -1.85 -6.79 4.92
CA LYS A 101 -1.21 -8.00 5.48
C LYS A 101 -0.11 -8.55 4.58
N LEU A 102 -0.38 -8.65 3.28
CA LEU A 102 0.59 -9.09 2.28
C LEU A 102 1.76 -8.12 2.18
N LEU A 103 1.50 -6.81 2.10
CA LEU A 103 2.57 -5.82 2.04
C LEU A 103 3.49 -5.90 3.27
N GLY A 104 2.92 -6.01 4.47
CA GLY A 104 3.68 -6.20 5.71
C GLY A 104 4.54 -7.46 5.71
N LYS A 105 3.96 -8.60 5.30
CA LYS A 105 4.70 -9.86 5.11
C LYS A 105 5.85 -9.68 4.13
N PHE A 106 5.58 -9.09 2.97
CA PHE A 106 6.57 -8.98 1.90
C PHE A 106 7.76 -8.11 2.29
N ILE A 107 7.52 -7.05 3.06
CA ILE A 107 8.58 -6.18 3.61
C ILE A 107 9.48 -6.96 4.57
N ARG A 108 8.90 -7.75 5.49
CA ARG A 108 9.69 -8.55 6.45
C ARG A 108 10.53 -9.60 5.75
N ASP A 109 9.90 -10.40 4.89
CA ASP A 109 10.58 -11.48 4.17
C ASP A 109 11.69 -10.94 3.25
N PHE A 110 11.47 -9.78 2.61
CA PHE A 110 12.50 -9.10 1.82
C PHE A 110 13.69 -8.66 2.68
N ARG A 111 13.44 -8.05 3.84
CA ARG A 111 14.49 -7.58 4.77
C ARG A 111 15.29 -8.76 5.32
N GLU A 112 14.63 -9.82 5.76
CA GLU A 112 15.26 -11.04 6.27
C GLU A 112 16.13 -11.71 5.21
N LYS A 113 15.62 -11.85 3.97
CA LYS A 113 16.35 -12.55 2.90
C LYS A 113 17.50 -11.75 2.31
N LYS A 114 17.35 -10.42 2.20
CA LYS A 114 18.33 -9.56 1.50
C LYS A 114 19.27 -8.82 2.46
N GLY A 115 19.01 -8.83 3.77
CA GLY A 115 19.75 -8.02 4.76
C GLY A 115 19.67 -6.52 4.45
N SER A 116 18.60 -6.09 3.77
CA SER A 116 18.52 -4.77 3.14
C SER A 116 17.89 -3.77 4.09
N SER A 117 18.59 -2.65 4.32
CA SER A 117 18.09 -1.47 5.03
C SER A 117 17.40 -0.47 4.10
N ARG A 118 17.04 -0.89 2.86
CA ARG A 118 16.35 0.00 1.92
C ARG A 118 15.08 0.57 2.56
N GLU A 119 14.98 1.89 2.50
CA GLU A 119 13.80 2.63 2.93
C GLU A 119 12.60 2.18 2.10
N ILE A 120 11.50 1.86 2.77
CA ILE A 120 10.21 1.52 2.15
C ILE A 120 9.18 2.43 2.81
N VAL A 121 8.55 3.26 1.99
CA VAL A 121 7.52 4.23 2.37
C VAL A 121 6.17 3.66 1.99
N ILE A 122 5.28 3.55 2.99
CA ILE A 122 3.91 3.08 2.79
C ILE A 122 2.97 4.28 2.81
N ALA A 123 2.17 4.41 1.75
CA ALA A 123 0.98 5.23 1.71
C ALA A 123 -0.24 4.34 1.93
N THR A 124 -1.00 4.57 3.00
CA THR A 124 -2.26 3.86 3.22
C THR A 124 -3.42 4.84 3.33
N LYS A 125 -4.59 4.38 2.89
CA LYS A 125 -5.83 5.15 2.88
C LYS A 125 -6.82 4.54 3.86
N PHE A 126 -7.57 5.41 4.51
CA PHE A 126 -8.58 5.06 5.48
C PHE A 126 -9.97 5.35 4.91
N ALA A 127 -10.74 4.30 4.66
CA ALA A 127 -12.09 4.37 4.14
C ALA A 127 -13.06 5.13 5.08
N ALA A 128 -13.95 5.94 4.52
CA ALA A 128 -14.97 6.63 5.29
C ALA A 128 -16.20 5.72 5.56
N TYR A 129 -15.97 4.62 6.29
CA TYR A 129 -17.04 3.68 6.61
C TYR A 129 -18.16 4.34 7.44
N PRO A 130 -19.44 3.94 7.28
CA PRO A 130 -20.57 4.58 7.97
C PRO A 130 -20.48 4.59 9.50
N TRP A 131 -19.76 3.61 10.10
CA TRP A 131 -19.55 3.54 11.54
C TRP A 131 -18.38 4.38 12.05
N ARG A 132 -17.61 5.01 11.16
CA ARG A 132 -16.42 5.82 11.47
C ARG A 132 -16.86 7.28 11.54
N LEU A 133 -17.42 7.66 12.69
CA LEU A 133 -18.11 8.93 12.94
C LEU A 133 -17.34 9.86 13.88
N THR A 134 -16.24 9.38 14.46
CA THR A 134 -15.43 10.14 15.42
C THR A 134 -13.95 10.10 15.04
N PRO A 135 -13.16 11.11 15.44
CA PRO A 135 -11.71 11.11 15.20
C PRO A 135 -11.01 9.88 15.80
N GLY A 136 -11.46 9.43 16.98
CA GLY A 136 -10.90 8.25 17.65
C GLY A 136 -11.09 6.95 16.86
N GLN A 137 -12.20 6.79 16.15
CA GLN A 137 -12.41 5.63 15.28
C GLN A 137 -11.50 5.66 14.04
N PHE A 138 -11.15 6.86 13.57
CA PHE A 138 -10.15 7.04 12.52
C PHE A 138 -8.75 6.68 13.03
N VAL A 139 -8.38 7.14 14.23
CA VAL A 139 -7.12 6.76 14.89
C VAL A 139 -7.01 5.24 15.09
N ASN A 140 -8.10 4.59 15.52
CA ASN A 140 -8.14 3.14 15.66
C ASN A 140 -7.98 2.41 14.32
N ALA A 141 -8.43 3.01 13.21
CA ALA A 141 -8.18 2.48 11.88
C ALA A 141 -6.70 2.42 11.55
N CYS A 142 -5.99 3.51 11.81
CA CYS A 142 -4.55 3.58 11.61
C CYS A 142 -3.80 2.57 12.47
N ARG A 143 -4.17 2.43 13.75
CA ARG A 143 -3.61 1.38 14.62
C ARG A 143 -3.85 -0.01 14.04
N ALA A 144 -5.07 -0.30 13.60
CA ALA A 144 -5.38 -1.58 12.97
C ALA A 144 -4.61 -1.81 11.66
N SER A 145 -4.31 -0.76 10.88
CA SER A 145 -3.44 -0.85 9.70
C SER A 145 -1.99 -1.15 10.07
N LEU A 146 -1.43 -0.47 11.09
CA LEU A 146 -0.10 -0.78 11.63
C LEU A 146 -0.03 -2.24 12.09
N ASP A 147 -1.05 -2.71 12.81
CA ASP A 147 -1.15 -4.09 13.28
C ASP A 147 -1.25 -5.08 12.10
N ARG A 148 -2.08 -4.82 11.07
CA ARG A 148 -2.17 -5.71 9.90
C ARG A 148 -0.83 -5.84 9.17
N MET A 149 -0.11 -4.74 9.02
CA MET A 149 1.20 -4.71 8.38
C MET A 149 2.33 -5.20 9.29
N GLN A 150 2.13 -5.21 10.61
CA GLN A 150 3.15 -5.42 11.63
C GLN A 150 4.34 -4.48 11.42
N ILE A 151 4.06 -3.18 11.31
CA ILE A 151 5.05 -2.11 11.20
C ILE A 151 4.82 -1.08 12.31
N GLU A 152 5.87 -0.34 12.64
CA GLU A 152 5.82 0.65 13.70
C GLU A 152 5.41 2.04 13.22
N GLN A 153 5.45 2.31 11.92
CA GLN A 153 5.22 3.66 11.36
C GLN A 153 4.68 3.60 9.93
N ILE A 154 3.73 4.48 9.64
CA ILE A 154 3.20 4.72 8.28
C ILE A 154 3.87 5.97 7.70
N GLY A 155 4.25 5.90 6.42
CA GLY A 155 4.83 7.04 5.72
C GLY A 155 3.79 8.12 5.45
N ILE A 156 2.74 7.76 4.71
CA ILE A 156 1.67 8.69 4.31
C ILE A 156 0.31 8.11 4.73
N GLY A 157 -0.47 8.87 5.51
CA GLY A 157 -1.84 8.52 5.89
C GLY A 157 -2.84 9.39 5.15
N GLN A 158 -3.83 8.80 4.48
CA GLN A 158 -4.76 9.54 3.62
C GLN A 158 -6.21 9.23 3.95
N LEU A 159 -7.09 10.22 3.78
CA LEU A 159 -8.53 9.96 3.67
C LEU A 159 -8.81 9.34 2.29
N HIS A 160 -9.47 8.19 2.26
CA HIS A 160 -9.66 7.46 1.01
C HIS A 160 -10.64 8.17 0.05
N TRP A 161 -11.70 8.78 0.59
CA TRP A 161 -12.60 9.65 -0.17
C TRP A 161 -13.30 10.63 0.77
N SER A 162 -13.66 11.79 0.23
CA SER A 162 -14.41 12.82 0.96
C SER A 162 -15.88 12.41 1.09
N THR A 163 -16.46 12.64 2.26
CA THR A 163 -17.88 12.50 2.55
C THR A 163 -18.64 13.83 2.50
N ALA A 164 -17.97 14.95 2.17
CA ALA A 164 -18.53 16.29 2.26
C ALA A 164 -19.90 16.47 1.59
N ASN A 165 -20.12 15.79 0.45
CA ASN A 165 -21.36 15.92 -0.33
C ASN A 165 -22.55 15.12 0.22
N TYR A 166 -22.33 14.15 1.11
CA TYR A 166 -23.39 13.24 1.59
C TYR A 166 -23.42 13.01 3.11
N ALA A 167 -22.33 13.30 3.81
CA ALA A 167 -22.22 13.23 5.27
C ALA A 167 -21.22 14.29 5.80
N PRO A 168 -21.52 15.59 5.67
CA PRO A 168 -20.59 16.67 6.02
C PRO A 168 -20.14 16.67 7.48
N PHE A 169 -20.98 16.23 8.41
CA PHE A 169 -20.57 16.09 9.82
C PHE A 169 -19.58 14.95 10.03
N GLN A 170 -19.68 13.88 9.24
CA GLN A 170 -18.68 12.82 9.24
C GLN A 170 -17.36 13.34 8.67
N GLU A 171 -17.40 14.12 7.58
CA GLU A 171 -16.21 14.68 6.93
C GLU A 171 -15.33 15.42 7.95
N LEU A 172 -15.93 16.31 8.75
CA LEU A 172 -15.22 17.04 9.81
C LEU A 172 -14.53 16.09 10.80
N ALA A 173 -15.23 15.05 11.26
CA ALA A 173 -14.67 14.06 12.17
C ALA A 173 -13.51 13.26 11.54
N LEU A 174 -13.53 13.03 10.23
CA LEU A 174 -12.45 12.34 9.52
C LEU A 174 -11.22 13.24 9.35
N TRP A 175 -11.41 14.53 9.05
CA TRP A 175 -10.32 15.52 9.03
C TRP A 175 -9.67 15.68 10.40
N ASP A 176 -10.47 15.84 11.46
CA ASP A 176 -9.97 15.85 12.84
C ASP A 176 -9.26 14.54 13.18
N GLY A 177 -9.74 13.42 12.63
CA GLY A 177 -9.09 12.11 12.70
C GLY A 177 -7.71 12.08 12.05
N LEU A 178 -7.55 12.64 10.85
CA LEU A 178 -6.26 12.77 10.15
C LEU A 178 -5.25 13.53 10.99
N VAL A 179 -5.65 14.69 11.53
CA VAL A 179 -4.79 15.49 12.41
C VAL A 179 -4.46 14.71 13.68
N ALA A 180 -5.44 14.09 14.32
CA ALA A 180 -5.21 13.30 15.53
C ALA A 180 -4.28 12.10 15.30
N MET A 181 -4.29 11.49 14.11
CA MET A 181 -3.37 10.40 13.78
C MET A 181 -1.94 10.90 13.61
N TYR A 182 -1.75 12.08 13.01
CA TYR A 182 -0.43 12.71 12.93
C TYR A 182 0.17 12.97 14.32
N ASP A 183 -0.65 13.41 15.28
CA ASP A 183 -0.19 13.72 16.64
C ASP A 183 -0.04 12.50 17.55
N LYS A 184 -0.96 11.52 17.44
CA LYS A 184 -1.10 10.41 18.41
C LYS A 184 -0.57 9.08 17.90
N VAL A 185 -0.25 8.99 16.62
CA VAL A 185 0.23 7.77 15.96
C VAL A 185 1.47 8.12 15.15
N THR A 186 2.29 7.13 14.87
CA THR A 186 3.48 7.22 14.03
C THR A 186 3.09 7.30 12.54
N ILE A 187 2.47 8.40 12.12
CA ILE A 187 2.36 8.80 10.71
C ILE A 187 3.34 9.94 10.43
N ILE A 188 4.11 9.84 9.35
CA ILE A 188 5.11 10.86 9.00
C ILE A 188 4.49 12.03 8.22
N HIS A 189 3.52 11.76 7.35
CA HIS A 189 2.90 12.74 6.46
C HIS A 189 1.40 12.43 6.25
N VAL A 190 0.57 13.46 6.11
CA VAL A 190 -0.87 13.35 5.83
C VAL A 190 -1.24 14.22 4.63
#